data_AF-A0A2V8KUG2-F1
#
_entry.id   AF-A0A2V8KUG2-F1
#
_cell.length_a   1.000
_cell.length_b   1.000
_cell.length_c   1.000
_cell.angle_alpha   90.00
_cell.angle_beta   90.00
_cell.angle_gamma   90.00
#
_symmetry.space_group_name_H-M   'P 1'
#
loop_
_entity.id
_entity.type
_entity.pdbx_description
1 polymer ?
#
loop_
_entity_poly.entity_id
_entity_poly.type
_entity_poly.pdbx_seq_one_letter_code
_entity_poly.pdbx_strand_id
1 'polypeptide(L)' 'MAKTCWIEVRPAWEAMLQQYDVRFVLVAPDNALASALRLSRAWKRIYSDPVAAVYERIS' A
#
# COMPACT_ATOMS: atom_id res chain seq x y z
N MET A 1 -18.35 24.19 2.14
CA MET A 1 -18.66 22.77 1.84
C MET A 1 -17.33 22.04 1.67
N ALA A 2 -16.96 21.15 2.60
CA ALA A 2 -15.73 20.37 2.47
C ALA A 2 -15.96 19.23 1.47
N LYS A 3 -15.11 19.13 0.43
CA LYS A 3 -15.08 17.96 -0.46
C LYS A 3 -14.43 16.82 0.31
N THR A 4 -15.23 15.86 0.76
CA THR A 4 -14.71 14.59 1.28
C THR A 4 -14.05 13.84 0.12
N CYS A 5 -12.72 13.80 0.07
CA CYS A 5 -11.98 12.99 -0.90
C CYS A 5 -11.89 11.57 -0.33
N TRP A 6 -12.73 10.67 -0.83
CA TRP A 6 -12.61 9.25 -0.52
C TRP A 6 -11.28 8.77 -1.10
N ILE A 7 -10.30 8.51 -0.22
CA ILE A 7 -9.02 7.91 -0.63
C ILE A 7 -9.33 6.43 -0.91
N GLU A 8 -9.56 6.09 -2.17
CA GLU A 8 -9.91 4.73 -2.58
C GLU A 8 -8.65 3.94 -2.96
N VAL A 9 -8.58 2.69 -2.52
CA VAL A 9 -7.67 1.70 -3.11
C VAL A 9 -8.38 1.09 -4.30
N ARG A 10 -7.71 1.03 -5.45
CA ARG A 10 -8.26 0.36 -6.62
C ARG A 10 -8.66 -1.08 -6.25
N PRO A 11 -9.89 -1.52 -6.58
CA PRO A 11 -10.27 -2.92 -6.45
C PRO A 11 -9.26 -3.81 -7.17
N ALA A 12 -9.03 -5.01 -6.62
CA ALA A 12 -8.06 -5.99 -7.14
C ALA A 12 -6.59 -5.50 -7.20
N TRP A 13 -6.21 -4.49 -6.41
CA TRP A 13 -4.81 -4.04 -6.30
C TRP A 13 -3.84 -5.21 -6.01
N GLU A 14 -4.24 -6.16 -5.16
CA GLU A 14 -3.37 -7.27 -4.76
C GLU A 14 -3.08 -8.20 -5.95
N ALA A 15 -4.10 -8.49 -6.76
CA ALA A 15 -3.94 -9.26 -8.00
C ALA A 15 -3.04 -8.52 -9.01
N MET A 16 -3.14 -7.19 -9.10
CA MET A 16 -2.26 -6.40 -9.95
C MET A 16 -0.80 -6.48 -9.48
N LEU A 17 -0.54 -6.34 -8.18
CA LEU A 17 0.82 -6.47 -7.64
C LEU A 17 1.40 -7.88 -7.84
N GLN A 18 0.57 -8.91 -7.72
CA GLN A 18 0.96 -10.29 -8.00
C GLN A 18 1.27 -10.51 -9.48
N GLN A 19 0.43 -10.00 -10.39
CA GLN A 19 0.61 -10.14 -11.84
C GLN A 19 1.97 -9.60 -12.32
N TYR A 20 2.43 -8.49 -11.73
CA TYR A 20 3.71 -7.88 -12.09
C TYR A 20 4.88 -8.36 -11.21
N ASP A 21 4.67 -9.41 -10.41
CA ASP A 21 5.62 -9.92 -9.44
C ASP A 21 6.26 -8.84 -8.55
N VAL A 22 5.45 -7.87 -8.12
CA VAL A 22 5.95 -6.76 -7.32
C VAL A 22 6.43 -7.28 -5.97
N ARG A 23 7.71 -6.99 -5.67
CA ARG A 23 8.38 -7.36 -4.41
C ARG A 23 8.42 -6.23 -3.40
N PHE A 24 8.44 -4.99 -3.88
CA PHE A 24 8.52 -3.79 -3.05
C PHE A 24 7.49 -2.75 -3.49
N VAL A 25 6.84 -2.11 -2.52
CA VAL A 25 5.90 -1.01 -2.75
C VAL A 25 6.33 0.20 -1.93
N LEU A 26 6.54 1.34 -2.59
CA LEU A 26 6.77 2.64 -1.99
C LEU A 26 5.52 3.50 -2.15
N VAL A 27 4.96 3.99 -1.05
CA VAL A 27 3.78 4.86 -1.03
C VAL A 27 3.90 5.91 0.07
N ALA A 28 3.14 7.00 -0.04
CA ALA A 28 2.97 7.92 1.09
C ALA A 28 2.27 7.19 2.27
N PRO A 29 2.65 7.47 3.53
CA PRO A 29 2.10 6.76 4.70
C PRO A 29 0.58 6.92 4.88
N ASP A 30 0.02 8.02 4.41
CA ASP A 30 -1.40 8.37 4.46
C ASP A 30 -2.21 7.87 3.24
N ASN A 31 -1.55 7.26 2.26
CA ASN A 31 -2.21 6.64 1.12
C ASN A 31 -3.06 5.44 1.57
N ALA A 32 -4.27 5.28 1.02
CA ALA A 32 -5.13 4.15 1.38
C ALA A 32 -4.49 2.78 1.08
N LEU A 33 -3.62 2.69 0.06
CA LEU A 33 -2.86 1.47 -0.23
C LEU A 33 -1.90 1.12 0.92
N ALA A 34 -1.32 2.12 1.60
CA ALA A 34 -0.47 1.87 2.77
C ALA A 34 -1.27 1.21 3.91
N SER A 35 -2.55 1.60 4.09
CA SER A 35 -3.43 0.95 5.06
C SER A 35 -3.76 -0.49 4.66
N ALA A 36 -4.06 -0.74 3.39
CA ALA A 36 -4.33 -2.09 2.88
C ALA A 36 -3.09 -3.02 3.03
N LEU A 37 -1.91 -2.53 2.66
CA LEU A 37 -0.65 -3.28 2.78
C LEU A 37 -0.31 -3.59 4.24
N ARG A 38 -0.56 -2.66 5.18
CA ARG A 38 -0.35 -2.90 6.61
C ARG A 38 -1.26 -4.01 7.17
N LEU A 39 -2.48 -4.15 6.64
CA LEU A 39 -3.44 -5.15 7.10
C LEU A 39 -3.22 -6.52 6.45
N SER A 40 -2.58 -6.57 5.27
CA SER A 40 -2.29 -7.83 4.58
C SER A 40 -1.16 -8.59 5.27
N ARG A 41 -1.33 -9.90 5.44
CA ARG A 41 -0.29 -10.81 5.96
C ARG A 41 0.79 -11.14 4.92
N ALA A 42 0.56 -10.80 3.65
CA ALA A 42 1.52 -11.05 2.58
C ALA A 42 2.61 -9.97 2.49
N TRP A 43 2.47 -8.86 3.25
CA TRP A 43 3.36 -7.70 3.16
C TRP A 43 3.89 -7.32 4.53
N LYS A 44 5.18 -6.96 4.57
CA LYS A 44 5.86 -6.47 5.76
C LYS A 44 6.31 -5.04 5.50
N ARG A 45 5.99 -4.12 6.41
CA ARG A 45 6.58 -2.78 6.39
C ARG A 45 8.04 -2.87 6.82
N ILE A 46 8.96 -2.46 5.96
CA ILE A 46 10.41 -2.48 6.23
C ILE A 46 11.00 -1.09 6.49
N TYR A 47 10.27 -0.04 6.10
CA TYR A 47 10.66 1.35 6.32
C TYR A 47 9.42 2.24 6.45
N SER A 48 9.53 3.29 7.29
CA SER A 48 8.53 4.34 7.41
C SER A 48 9.14 5.63 7.94
N ASP A 49 8.81 6.74 7.31
CA ASP A 49 9.04 8.09 7.81
C ASP A 49 7.77 8.94 7.55
N PRO A 50 7.78 10.27 7.78
CA PRO A 50 6.62 11.11 7.51
C PRO A 50 6.21 11.24 6.04
N VAL A 51 7.07 10.88 5.07
CA VAL A 51 6.84 11.09 3.63
C VAL A 51 6.69 9.79 2.84
N ALA A 52 7.20 8.67 3.37
CA ALA A 52 7.28 7.40 2.69
C ALA A 52 7.08 6.21 3.64
N ALA A 53 6.41 5.18 3.13
CA ALA A 53 6.36 3.85 3.70
C ALA A 53 6.75 2.82 2.63
N VAL A 54 7.67 1.92 2.97
CA VAL A 54 8.10 0.82 2.09
C VAL A 54 7.61 -0.50 2.65
N TYR A 55 6.98 -1.29 1.79
CA TYR A 55 6.53 -2.63 2.07
C TYR A 55 7.26 -3.62 1.18
N GLU A 56 7.70 -4.72 1.78
CA GLU A 56 8.27 -5.88 1.11
C GLU A 56 7.25 -7.03 1.15
N ARG A 57 7.13 -7.76 0.04
CA ARG A 57 6.32 -8.97 -0.02
C ARG A 57 7.02 -10.11 0.71
N ILE A 58 6.34 -10.71 1.68
CA ILE A 58 6.81 -11.89 2.38
C ILE A 58 6.74 -13.07 1.41
N SER A 59 7.88 -13.73 1.17
CA SER A 59 7.99 -14.90 0.31
C SER A 59 7.51 -16.15 1.02
#